data_AF-A0A4Q3BPR2-F1
#
_entry.id   AF-A0A4Q3BPR2-F1
#
_cell.length_a   1.000
_cell.length_b   1.000
_cell.length_c   1.000
_cell.angle_alpha   90.00
_cell.angle_beta   90.00
_cell.angle_gamma   90.00
#
_symmetry.space_group_name_H-M   'P 1'
#
loop_
_entity.id
_entity.type
_entity.pdbx_description
1 polymer ?
#
loop_
_entity_poly.entity_id
_entity_poly.type
_entity_poly.pdbx_seq_one_letter_code
_entity_poly.pdbx_strand_id
1 'polypeptide(L)'
;MKLLPVAICCLLSTQLNAQQYLIKYDIQSQRSEYYRINKTKDTVKIKHIDLKKNGRIFLQINNYNPFYWNAKVTAYKTPVEEEVGYGNAFNPISVLAGGMGDLMGGLPQLDLPKNRGNLSREGLDNATYSYLSTATKYADNYDDLQQLATKLEELQLAKLQLKELKYDINHTEGEIKSSALESIKKALNTDKTDLPTVLSIGKTYNSRLQNSLQEAGSLVNSLQQQQKLVDPNKIYEEKTLKEIGENAVSSYDKIAKLRAAQAANPNLLMDEVAEIAQLYKEISSANFKFSYAVKQEEDISDIKLELYPKIDSGSKDTVVQYFELSKKKNVRIRNSVGVAFSFFNENNTSYFIGADSIIRRGDKDLFTPLLSTFIHFYAGKVKGVKLGGAFGFGIPLQGEKKDVNFLLGLTAGFGKNEPVLFTIGAAGAKVNKLTNGYNVGDKTNLTDPTKLTASGYGIGGFVSVTFNLSNLGIGKK
;
A
#
# COMPACT_ATOMS: atom_id res chain seq x y z
N MET A 1 28.74 -45.86 42.83
CA MET A 1 27.77 -44.75 42.72
C MET A 1 28.48 -43.45 42.32
N LYS A 2 28.76 -43.16 41.04
CA LYS A 2 29.11 -41.79 40.53
C LYS A 2 29.05 -41.71 38.98
N LEU A 3 27.93 -42.05 38.35
CA LEU A 3 27.79 -41.92 36.87
C LEU A 3 26.42 -41.43 36.38
N LEU A 4 25.56 -40.93 37.27
CA LEU A 4 24.19 -40.50 36.90
C LEU A 4 23.98 -38.98 36.61
N PRO A 5 24.81 -38.01 37.05
CA PRO A 5 24.46 -36.59 36.87
C PRO A 5 24.93 -35.98 35.53
N VAL A 6 25.81 -36.65 34.77
CA VAL A 6 26.38 -36.08 33.53
C VAL A 6 25.48 -36.32 32.31
N ALA A 7 24.65 -37.37 32.32
CA ALA A 7 23.75 -37.68 31.20
C ALA A 7 22.51 -36.76 31.12
N ILE A 8 22.15 -36.05 32.20
CA ILE A 8 20.95 -35.20 32.26
C ILE A 8 21.22 -33.76 31.79
N CYS A 9 22.47 -33.26 31.87
CA CYS A 9 22.81 -31.91 31.40
C CYS A 9 22.97 -31.77 29.87
N CYS A 10 23.23 -32.86 29.14
CA CYS A 10 23.44 -32.80 27.69
C CYS A 10 22.15 -32.92 26.84
N LEU A 11 20.99 -33.18 27.45
CA LEU A 11 19.72 -33.34 26.72
C LEU A 11 18.83 -32.08 26.68
N LEU A 12 19.25 -30.96 27.30
CA LEU A 12 18.44 -29.74 27.41
C LEU A 12 18.93 -28.54 26.58
N SER A 13 20.01 -28.68 25.81
CA SER A 13 20.49 -27.63 24.90
C SER A 13 19.78 -27.63 23.53
N THR A 14 18.46 -27.86 23.52
CA THR A 14 17.68 -27.55 22.31
C THR A 14 17.63 -26.03 22.18
N GLN A 15 18.42 -25.48 21.26
CA GLN A 15 18.36 -24.06 20.94
C GLN A 15 16.93 -23.71 20.49
N LEU A 16 16.18 -23.07 21.39
CA LEU A 16 14.89 -22.47 21.13
C LEU A 16 15.09 -21.28 20.18
N ASN A 17 15.24 -21.57 18.89
CA ASN A 17 15.27 -20.55 17.87
C ASN A 17 13.88 -19.92 17.77
N ALA A 18 13.81 -18.62 18.00
CA ALA A 18 12.63 -17.81 17.81
C ALA A 18 12.07 -18.01 16.39
N GLN A 19 10.76 -18.20 16.27
CA GLN A 19 10.11 -18.29 14.95
C GLN A 19 10.31 -16.97 14.20
N GLN A 20 10.60 -17.04 12.91
CA GLN A 20 10.77 -15.86 12.07
C GLN A 20 9.80 -15.95 10.89
N TYR A 21 9.06 -14.87 10.65
CA TYR A 21 8.09 -14.75 9.58
C TYR A 21 8.47 -13.58 8.67
N LEU A 22 8.15 -13.71 7.39
CA LEU A 22 8.33 -12.68 6.38
C LEU A 22 7.01 -12.43 5.66
N ILE A 23 6.56 -11.20 5.65
CA ILE A 23 5.45 -10.71 4.85
C ILE A 23 6.06 -10.00 3.66
N LYS A 24 5.77 -10.48 2.44
CA LYS A 24 6.10 -9.78 1.21
C LYS A 24 4.84 -9.09 0.70
N TYR A 25 4.88 -7.78 0.61
CA TYR A 25 3.82 -6.97 0.01
C TYR A 25 4.34 -6.34 -1.26
N ASP A 26 3.58 -6.43 -2.34
CA ASP A 26 3.90 -5.77 -3.61
C ASP A 26 2.90 -4.65 -3.84
N ILE A 27 3.39 -3.40 -3.94
CA ILE A 27 2.53 -2.20 -4.01
C ILE A 27 1.68 -2.19 -5.29
N GLN A 28 2.24 -2.67 -6.41
CA GLN A 28 1.59 -2.59 -7.72
C GLN A 28 0.48 -3.60 -7.88
N SER A 29 0.78 -4.86 -7.54
CA SER A 29 -0.22 -5.92 -7.57
C SER A 29 -1.17 -5.89 -6.37
N GLN A 30 -0.85 -5.12 -5.33
CA GLN A 30 -1.54 -5.09 -4.03
C GLN A 30 -1.67 -6.48 -3.39
N ARG A 31 -0.72 -7.39 -3.70
CA ARG A 31 -0.73 -8.77 -3.20
C ARG A 31 0.19 -8.92 -2.01
N SER A 32 -0.31 -9.62 -1.00
CA SER A 32 0.44 -9.98 0.20
C SER A 32 0.73 -11.48 0.20
N GLU A 33 1.98 -11.84 0.41
CA GLU A 33 2.44 -13.22 0.55
C GLU A 33 3.12 -13.42 1.90
N TYR A 34 2.83 -14.55 2.54
CA TYR A 34 3.32 -14.87 3.87
C TYR A 34 4.28 -16.04 3.82
N TYR A 35 5.39 -15.92 4.55
CA TYR A 35 6.42 -16.93 4.60
C TYR A 35 6.85 -17.20 6.03
N ARG A 36 7.21 -18.44 6.31
CA ARG A 36 7.95 -18.85 7.50
C ARG A 36 9.41 -19.06 7.12
N ILE A 37 10.32 -18.46 7.90
CA ILE A 37 11.76 -18.66 7.74
C ILE A 37 12.18 -19.85 8.60
N ASN A 38 12.77 -20.86 7.96
CA ASN A 38 13.25 -22.07 8.59
C ASN A 38 14.67 -21.88 9.17
N LYS A 39 15.15 -22.89 9.92
CA LYS A 39 16.47 -22.89 10.55
C LYS A 39 17.62 -22.77 9.54
N THR A 40 17.42 -23.23 8.30
CA THR A 40 18.36 -23.13 7.18
C THR A 40 18.32 -21.77 6.48
N LYS A 41 17.52 -20.81 6.97
CA LYS A 41 17.18 -19.53 6.32
C LYS A 41 16.34 -19.65 5.04
N ASP A 42 15.88 -20.84 4.70
CA ASP A 42 14.92 -21.04 3.61
C ASP A 42 13.53 -20.52 3.99
N THR A 43 12.83 -19.96 3.01
CA THR A 43 11.46 -19.45 3.16
C THR A 43 10.43 -20.46 2.66
N VAL A 44 9.46 -20.83 3.52
CA VAL A 44 8.32 -21.67 3.14
C VAL A 44 7.06 -20.82 3.10
N LYS A 45 6.35 -20.83 1.97
CA LYS A 45 5.10 -20.09 1.80
C LYS A 45 4.02 -20.66 2.73
N ILE A 46 3.32 -19.79 3.45
CA ILE A 46 2.25 -20.14 4.39
C ILE A 46 1.00 -19.31 4.07
N LYS A 47 -0.17 -19.80 4.49
CA LYS A 47 -1.43 -19.05 4.31
C LYS A 47 -1.62 -17.96 5.36
N HIS A 48 -1.17 -18.20 6.59
CA HIS A 48 -1.35 -17.31 7.74
C HIS A 48 -0.13 -17.37 8.65
N ILE A 49 0.16 -16.26 9.31
CA ILE A 49 1.12 -16.21 10.41
C ILE A 49 0.41 -16.75 11.67
N ASP A 50 1.11 -17.58 12.46
CA ASP A 50 0.67 -18.04 13.78
C ASP A 50 1.77 -17.68 14.76
N LEU A 51 1.71 -16.45 15.27
CA LEU A 51 2.76 -15.90 16.11
C LEU A 51 2.72 -16.54 17.50
N LYS A 52 3.69 -17.39 17.81
CA LYS A 52 3.92 -17.84 19.20
C LYS A 52 4.69 -16.77 19.97
N LYS A 53 4.61 -16.83 21.31
CA LYS A 53 5.42 -15.97 22.20
C LYS A 53 6.88 -16.02 21.74
N ASN A 54 7.44 -14.86 21.38
CA ASN A 54 8.79 -14.62 20.83
C ASN A 54 8.98 -14.70 19.30
N GLY A 55 7.93 -14.83 18.48
CA GLY A 55 8.05 -14.83 17.01
C GLY A 55 8.39 -13.45 16.42
N ARG A 56 9.38 -13.35 15.51
CA ARG A 56 9.77 -12.11 14.81
C ARG A 56 9.07 -12.03 13.46
N ILE A 57 8.65 -10.83 13.06
CA ILE A 57 8.03 -10.58 11.75
C ILE A 57 8.85 -9.54 11.01
N PHE A 58 9.19 -9.84 9.76
CA PHE A 58 9.77 -8.91 8.81
C PHE A 58 8.71 -8.54 7.78
N LEU A 59 8.47 -7.26 7.59
CA LEU A 59 7.66 -6.74 6.50
C LEU A 59 8.62 -6.28 5.39
N GLN A 60 8.52 -6.88 4.21
CA GLN A 60 9.23 -6.48 3.01
C GLN A 60 8.22 -5.97 1.99
N ILE A 61 8.42 -4.75 1.53
CA ILE A 61 7.62 -4.11 0.49
C ILE A 61 8.45 -4.09 -0.79
N ASN A 62 7.91 -4.67 -1.86
CA ASN A 62 8.48 -4.65 -3.20
C ASN A 62 7.83 -3.55 -4.05
N ASN A 63 8.57 -3.07 -5.05
CA ASN A 63 8.16 -1.95 -5.91
C ASN A 63 7.82 -0.69 -5.09
N TYR A 64 8.55 -0.48 -3.99
CA TYR A 64 8.51 0.73 -3.19
C TYR A 64 9.39 1.79 -3.84
N ASN A 65 8.82 2.67 -4.65
CA ASN A 65 9.59 3.78 -5.21
C ASN A 65 10.02 4.74 -4.07
N PRO A 66 11.32 4.82 -3.72
CA PRO A 66 11.79 5.61 -2.60
C PRO A 66 11.80 7.11 -2.89
N PHE A 67 11.63 7.53 -4.14
CA PHE A 67 11.49 8.94 -4.52
C PHE A 67 10.05 9.42 -4.34
N TYR A 68 9.08 8.52 -4.48
CA TYR A 68 7.66 8.85 -4.34
C TYR A 68 7.16 8.67 -2.91
N TRP A 69 7.50 7.56 -2.25
CA TRP A 69 6.89 7.16 -0.98
C TRP A 69 7.77 7.41 0.25
N ASN A 70 7.11 7.69 1.38
CA ASN A 70 7.59 7.50 2.75
C ASN A 70 6.75 6.39 3.40
N ALA A 71 7.37 5.44 4.10
CA ALA A 71 6.65 4.37 4.79
C ALA A 71 6.64 4.56 6.32
N LYS A 72 5.49 4.30 6.93
CA LYS A 72 5.32 4.17 8.38
C LYS A 72 4.63 2.85 8.70
N VAL A 73 5.19 2.09 9.63
CA VAL A 73 4.66 0.80 10.04
C VAL A 73 4.26 0.86 11.51
N THR A 74 3.02 0.51 11.82
CA THR A 74 2.46 0.50 13.17
C THR A 74 1.87 -0.87 13.48
N ALA A 75 2.08 -1.39 14.71
CA ALA A 75 1.53 -2.66 15.17
C ALA A 75 0.45 -2.41 16.22
N TYR A 76 -0.67 -3.15 16.16
CA TYR A 76 -1.82 -2.97 17.06
C TYR A 76 -2.15 -4.25 17.83
N LYS A 77 -2.62 -4.09 19.08
CA LYS A 77 -3.07 -5.19 19.96
C LYS A 77 -4.55 -5.55 19.82
N THR A 78 -5.35 -4.61 19.34
CA THR A 78 -6.79 -4.79 19.09
C THR A 78 -7.11 -4.33 17.67
N PRO A 79 -7.99 -5.04 16.94
CA PRO A 79 -8.38 -4.63 15.61
C PRO A 79 -8.98 -3.23 15.70
N VAL A 80 -8.37 -2.29 15.01
CA VAL A 80 -8.86 -0.92 14.90
C VAL A 80 -10.04 -0.95 13.93
N GLU A 81 -11.23 -0.59 14.41
CA GLU A 81 -12.33 -0.23 13.52
C GLU A 81 -12.13 1.23 13.12
N GLU A 82 -11.99 1.52 11.82
CA GLU A 82 -12.43 2.82 11.29
C GLU A 82 -12.63 2.83 9.77
N GLU A 83 -13.36 3.86 9.35
CA GLU A 83 -14.09 4.01 8.09
C GLU A 83 -13.22 4.00 6.84
N VAL A 84 -13.71 3.27 5.83
CA VAL A 84 -13.07 3.15 4.52
C VAL A 84 -13.42 4.41 3.72
N GLY A 85 -12.50 5.38 3.70
CA GLY A 85 -12.51 6.44 2.72
C GLY A 85 -12.02 5.90 1.38
N TYR A 86 -12.96 5.53 0.50
CA TYR A 86 -12.64 5.28 -0.91
C TYR A 86 -12.47 6.62 -1.63
N GLY A 87 -11.24 6.90 -2.09
CA GLY A 87 -10.95 7.94 -3.07
C GLY A 87 -10.28 7.31 -4.28
N ASN A 88 -11.06 7.11 -5.35
CA ASN A 88 -10.54 6.82 -6.69
C ASN A 88 -10.40 8.14 -7.46
N ALA A 89 -9.49 8.09 -8.44
CA ALA A 89 -9.42 8.89 -9.68
C ALA A 89 -8.42 10.07 -9.73
N PHE A 90 -7.45 9.88 -10.63
CA PHE A 90 -6.86 10.83 -11.60
C PHE A 90 -6.60 12.27 -11.15
N ASN A 91 -5.35 12.73 -11.28
CA ASN A 91 -5.04 13.85 -12.20
C ASN A 91 -3.53 14.05 -12.46
N PRO A 92 -3.16 14.80 -13.51
CA PRO A 92 -2.05 14.50 -14.41
C PRO A 92 -0.88 15.43 -14.15
N ILE A 93 0.34 14.89 -14.17
CA ILE A 93 1.53 15.72 -14.29
C ILE A 93 1.55 16.25 -15.73
N SER A 94 0.98 17.44 -15.92
CA SER A 94 0.94 18.18 -17.19
C SER A 94 1.25 19.67 -17.00
N VAL A 95 1.96 20.03 -15.93
CA VAL A 95 2.30 21.44 -15.59
C VAL A 95 3.83 21.67 -15.56
N LEU A 96 4.59 20.87 -16.31
CA LEU A 96 6.02 21.13 -16.57
C LEU A 96 6.30 21.47 -18.05
N ALA A 97 5.27 21.89 -18.79
CA ALA A 97 5.36 22.34 -20.19
C ALA A 97 5.34 23.87 -20.36
N GLY A 98 5.31 24.64 -19.26
CA GLY A 98 5.09 26.10 -19.29
C GLY A 98 6.30 26.97 -19.68
N GLY A 99 7.47 26.38 -19.97
CA GLY A 99 8.69 27.14 -20.31
C GLY A 99 9.57 26.52 -21.40
N MET A 100 9.21 25.35 -21.95
CA MET A 100 10.01 24.63 -22.94
C MET A 100 9.63 24.93 -24.39
N GLY A 101 8.50 25.60 -24.63
CA GLY A 101 7.96 25.80 -25.99
C GLY A 101 8.74 26.76 -26.88
N ASP A 102 9.61 27.62 -26.34
CA ASP A 102 10.24 28.69 -27.12
C ASP A 102 11.68 28.37 -27.58
N LEU A 103 12.22 27.21 -27.17
CA LEU A 103 13.51 26.69 -27.63
C LEU A 103 13.36 25.56 -28.68
N MET A 104 12.18 24.94 -28.78
CA MET A 104 11.86 23.78 -29.65
C MET A 104 11.61 24.16 -31.12
N GLY A 105 11.84 25.42 -31.48
CA GLY A 105 11.80 25.88 -32.85
C GLY A 105 13.11 25.52 -33.53
N GLY A 106 13.20 24.30 -34.06
CA GLY A 106 14.37 23.82 -34.77
C GLY A 106 14.91 24.87 -35.75
N LEU A 107 16.23 25.05 -35.76
CA LEU A 107 16.88 26.03 -36.63
C LEU A 107 16.49 25.73 -38.08
N PRO A 108 15.93 26.69 -38.84
CA PRO A 108 15.45 26.42 -40.19
C PRO A 108 16.62 26.05 -41.10
N GLN A 109 16.34 25.18 -42.06
CA GLN A 109 17.31 24.74 -43.06
C GLN A 109 17.94 25.95 -43.77
N LEU A 110 19.27 25.93 -43.82
CA LEU A 110 20.03 26.97 -44.48
C LEU A 110 20.21 26.62 -45.94
N ASP A 111 19.79 27.56 -46.78
CA ASP A 111 19.88 27.45 -48.22
C ASP A 111 21.08 28.28 -48.70
N LEU A 112 22.27 27.77 -48.41
CA LEU A 112 23.58 28.29 -48.84
C LEU A 112 24.32 27.23 -49.65
N PRO A 113 25.33 27.62 -50.47
CA PRO A 113 26.13 26.67 -51.22
C PRO A 113 26.78 25.65 -50.28
N LYS A 114 26.29 24.41 -50.32
CA LYS A 114 26.87 23.30 -49.56
C LYS A 114 28.02 22.72 -50.36
N ASN A 115 29.09 22.29 -49.69
CA ASN A 115 30.21 21.64 -50.33
C ASN A 115 29.79 20.26 -50.87
N ARG A 116 29.13 20.21 -52.03
CA ARG A 116 28.76 18.96 -52.72
C ARG A 116 29.85 18.44 -53.65
N GLY A 117 30.98 19.16 -53.73
CA GLY A 117 32.15 18.82 -54.53
C GLY A 117 33.03 20.06 -54.67
N ASN A 118 34.35 19.87 -54.63
CA ASN A 118 35.38 20.91 -54.63
C ASN A 118 34.98 22.16 -55.43
N LEU A 119 34.80 23.29 -54.74
CA LEU A 119 34.65 24.60 -55.35
C LEU A 119 35.83 24.81 -56.31
N SER A 120 35.59 24.68 -57.62
CA SER A 120 36.64 24.80 -58.63
C SER A 120 37.05 26.26 -58.74
N ARG A 121 38.36 26.50 -58.77
CA ARG A 121 38.92 27.85 -58.99
C ARG A 121 38.73 28.32 -60.44
N GLU A 122 38.33 27.41 -61.33
CA GLU A 122 38.18 27.66 -62.75
C GLU A 122 37.00 28.62 -63.01
N GLY A 123 37.29 29.79 -63.59
CA GLY A 123 36.29 30.82 -63.93
C GLY A 123 35.92 31.80 -62.81
N LEU A 124 36.52 31.71 -61.62
CA LEU A 124 36.27 32.64 -60.51
C LEU A 124 37.48 33.56 -60.26
N ASP A 125 37.22 34.86 -60.11
CA ASP A 125 38.22 35.78 -59.57
C ASP A 125 38.52 35.45 -58.09
N ASN A 126 39.69 35.89 -57.61
CA ASN A 126 40.16 35.56 -56.27
C ASN A 126 39.21 36.04 -55.15
N ALA A 127 38.54 37.18 -55.34
CA ALA A 127 37.62 37.74 -54.35
C ALA A 127 36.36 36.89 -54.24
N THR A 128 35.77 36.50 -55.38
CA THR A 128 34.61 35.62 -55.47
C THR A 128 34.92 34.24 -54.92
N TYR A 129 36.08 33.67 -55.26
CA TYR A 129 36.50 32.37 -54.75
C TYR A 129 36.65 32.37 -53.22
N SER A 130 37.31 33.40 -52.67
CA SER A 130 37.45 33.58 -51.22
C SER A 130 36.10 33.75 -50.53
N TYR A 131 35.20 34.52 -51.12
CA TYR A 131 33.84 34.72 -50.63
C TYR A 131 33.04 33.41 -50.58
N LEU A 132 32.97 32.70 -51.69
CA LEU A 132 32.26 31.42 -51.78
C LEU A 132 32.87 30.36 -50.86
N SER A 133 34.20 30.28 -50.74
CA SER A 133 34.86 29.39 -49.78
C SER A 133 34.48 29.69 -48.33
N THR A 134 34.38 30.98 -47.97
CA THR A 134 33.94 31.40 -46.64
C THR A 134 32.46 31.06 -46.42
N ALA A 135 31.62 31.24 -47.46
CA ALA A 135 30.19 30.93 -47.41
C ALA A 135 29.95 29.43 -47.22
N THR A 136 30.71 28.59 -47.92
CA THR A 136 30.66 27.12 -47.76
C THR A 136 31.09 26.70 -46.37
N LYS A 137 32.20 27.23 -45.83
CA LYS A 137 32.61 26.95 -44.43
C LYS A 137 31.53 27.37 -43.43
N TYR A 138 30.88 28.50 -43.67
CA TYR A 138 29.78 28.95 -42.81
C TYR A 138 28.58 28.00 -42.91
N ALA A 139 28.23 27.53 -44.11
CA ALA A 139 27.15 26.56 -44.30
C ALA A 139 27.43 25.24 -43.57
N ASP A 140 28.66 24.71 -43.67
CA ASP A 140 29.09 23.47 -43.00
C ASP A 140 29.06 23.66 -41.46
N ASN A 141 29.57 24.78 -40.96
CA ASN A 141 29.52 25.10 -39.53
C ASN A 141 28.08 25.35 -39.03
N TYR A 142 27.20 25.91 -39.85
CA TYR A 142 25.80 26.06 -39.49
C TYR A 142 25.08 24.71 -39.41
N ASP A 143 25.38 23.77 -40.31
CA ASP A 143 24.87 22.39 -40.22
C ASP A 143 25.29 21.73 -38.90
N ASP A 144 26.53 21.94 -38.46
CA ASP A 144 26.99 21.51 -37.15
C ASP A 144 26.16 22.14 -36.00
N LEU A 145 25.93 23.45 -36.05
CA LEU A 145 25.07 24.13 -35.07
C LEU A 145 23.63 23.60 -35.06
N GLN A 146 23.08 23.20 -36.22
CA GLN A 146 21.77 22.55 -36.29
C GLN A 146 21.77 21.17 -35.62
N GLN A 147 22.82 20.37 -35.85
CA GLN A 147 22.97 19.07 -35.20
C GLN A 147 23.10 19.23 -33.67
N LEU A 148 23.88 20.21 -33.20
CA LEU A 148 24.05 20.49 -31.78
C LEU A 148 22.77 21.04 -31.12
N ALA A 149 22.01 21.88 -31.82
CA ALA A 149 20.70 22.35 -31.35
C ALA A 149 19.71 21.19 -31.21
N THR A 150 19.63 20.32 -32.23
CA THR A 150 18.83 19.09 -32.16
C THR A 150 19.28 18.22 -30.98
N LYS A 151 20.60 18.14 -30.75
CA LYS A 151 21.15 17.37 -29.64
C LYS A 151 20.76 17.94 -28.27
N LEU A 152 20.74 19.27 -28.13
CA LEU A 152 20.27 19.94 -26.91
C LEU A 152 18.81 19.57 -26.62
N GLU A 153 17.94 19.58 -27.63
CA GLU A 153 16.54 19.18 -27.50
C GLU A 153 16.39 17.72 -27.07
N GLU A 154 17.15 16.81 -27.69
CA GLU A 154 17.18 15.39 -27.31
C GLU A 154 17.58 15.18 -25.83
N LEU A 155 18.58 15.93 -25.36
CA LEU A 155 19.04 15.89 -23.97
C LEU A 155 17.95 16.41 -23.02
N GLN A 156 17.32 17.54 -23.35
CA GLN A 156 16.24 18.10 -22.53
C GLN A 156 15.03 17.16 -22.45
N LEU A 157 14.68 16.49 -23.55
CA LEU A 157 13.63 15.48 -23.57
C LEU A 157 14.00 14.28 -22.70
N ALA A 158 15.22 13.77 -22.81
CA ALA A 158 15.69 12.65 -21.99
C ALA A 158 15.72 13.00 -20.50
N LYS A 159 16.13 14.23 -20.15
CA LYS A 159 16.07 14.76 -18.79
C LYS A 159 14.64 14.79 -18.25
N LEU A 160 13.67 15.24 -19.05
CA LEU A 160 12.26 15.23 -18.65
C LEU A 160 11.74 13.81 -18.43
N GLN A 161 12.02 12.90 -19.36
CA GLN A 161 11.66 11.49 -19.25
C GLN A 161 12.24 10.84 -17.99
N LEU A 162 13.51 11.10 -17.67
CA LEU A 162 14.14 10.60 -16.44
C LEU A 162 13.51 11.20 -15.18
N LYS A 163 13.13 12.49 -15.20
CA LYS A 163 12.42 13.12 -14.08
C LYS A 163 11.06 12.47 -13.86
N GLU A 164 10.31 12.16 -14.91
CA GLU A 164 9.02 11.47 -14.82
C GLU A 164 9.20 10.03 -14.31
N LEU A 165 10.14 9.27 -14.90
CA LEU A 165 10.45 7.90 -14.49
C LEU A 165 10.89 7.80 -13.02
N LYS A 166 11.62 8.80 -12.53
CA LYS A 166 12.07 8.86 -11.13
C LYS A 166 10.89 8.75 -10.14
N TYR A 167 9.74 9.33 -10.47
CA TYR A 167 8.55 9.33 -9.60
C TYR A 167 7.46 8.34 -10.05
N ASP A 168 7.77 7.45 -10.99
CA ASP A 168 6.81 6.47 -11.50
C ASP A 168 6.42 5.43 -10.44
N ILE A 169 5.11 5.19 -10.30
CA ILE A 169 4.53 4.19 -9.38
C ILE A 169 3.86 3.02 -10.11
N ASN A 170 3.66 3.14 -11.42
CA ASN A 170 2.95 2.17 -12.25
C ASN A 170 3.88 1.10 -12.82
N HIS A 171 5.18 1.40 -12.94
CA HIS A 171 6.20 0.49 -13.46
C HIS A 171 7.07 -0.13 -12.38
N THR A 172 7.42 -1.41 -12.54
CA THR A 172 8.27 -2.15 -11.61
C THR A 172 9.69 -1.55 -11.55
N GLU A 173 10.46 -1.90 -10.52
CA GLU A 173 11.89 -1.50 -10.44
C GLU A 173 12.67 -1.85 -11.71
N GLY A 174 12.43 -3.04 -12.27
CA GLY A 174 13.12 -3.52 -13.46
C GLY A 174 12.79 -2.70 -14.70
N GLU A 175 11.51 -2.36 -14.88
CA GLU A 175 11.04 -1.53 -15.99
C GLU A 175 11.58 -0.10 -15.88
N ILE A 176 11.47 0.55 -14.71
CA ILE A 176 11.98 1.91 -14.48
C ILE A 176 13.49 1.98 -14.79
N LYS A 177 14.28 1.04 -14.27
CA LYS A 177 15.73 1.03 -14.50
C LYS A 177 16.10 0.76 -15.95
N SER A 178 15.34 -0.11 -16.64
CA SER A 178 15.58 -0.42 -18.05
C SER A 178 15.21 0.75 -18.96
N SER A 179 14.06 1.42 -18.72
CA SER A 179 13.65 2.61 -19.47
C SER A 179 14.58 3.80 -19.23
N ALA A 180 15.09 3.97 -18.00
CA ALA A 180 16.08 4.99 -17.68
C ALA A 180 17.40 4.74 -18.44
N LEU A 181 17.84 3.48 -18.52
CA LEU A 181 19.01 3.09 -19.31
C LEU A 181 18.81 3.38 -20.80
N GLU A 182 17.66 2.97 -21.36
CA GLU A 182 17.34 3.21 -22.77
C GLU A 182 17.30 4.71 -23.12
N SER A 183 16.71 5.52 -22.24
CA SER A 183 16.65 6.99 -22.40
C SER A 183 18.05 7.59 -22.52
N ILE A 184 18.99 7.16 -21.66
CA ILE A 184 20.39 7.60 -21.75
C ILE A 184 21.07 7.11 -23.01
N LYS A 185 20.92 5.83 -23.36
CA LYS A 185 21.57 5.26 -24.55
C LYS A 185 21.17 6.00 -25.81
N LYS A 186 19.87 6.30 -25.95
CA LYS A 186 19.34 7.08 -27.07
C LYS A 186 19.85 8.52 -27.05
N ALA A 187 19.77 9.19 -25.90
CA ALA A 187 20.15 10.59 -25.77
C ALA A 187 21.65 10.84 -25.94
N LEU A 188 22.52 9.89 -25.59
CA LEU A 188 23.97 10.05 -25.66
C LEU A 188 24.63 9.23 -26.77
N ASN A 189 23.86 8.40 -27.47
CA ASN A 189 24.34 7.48 -28.50
C ASN A 189 25.52 6.61 -28.02
N THR A 190 25.41 6.05 -26.81
CA THR A 190 26.45 5.23 -26.19
C THR A 190 25.85 4.13 -25.33
N ASP A 191 26.48 2.96 -25.32
CA ASP A 191 26.14 1.88 -24.38
C ASP A 191 26.79 2.07 -23.00
N LYS A 192 27.78 2.96 -22.91
CA LYS A 192 28.52 3.23 -21.67
C LYS A 192 27.80 4.30 -20.87
N THR A 193 27.35 3.92 -19.67
CA THR A 193 26.59 4.81 -18.76
C THR A 193 27.36 5.15 -17.48
N ASP A 194 28.66 4.83 -17.42
CA ASP A 194 29.50 5.28 -16.33
C ASP A 194 29.67 6.81 -16.38
N LEU A 195 29.62 7.42 -15.19
CA LEU A 195 29.62 8.88 -15.05
C LEU A 195 30.82 9.55 -15.77
N PRO A 196 32.07 9.06 -15.66
CA PRO A 196 33.20 9.67 -16.37
C PRO A 196 33.02 9.68 -17.90
N THR A 197 32.54 8.59 -18.49
CA THR A 197 32.31 8.50 -19.94
C THR A 197 31.17 9.41 -20.38
N VAL A 198 30.07 9.44 -19.63
CA VAL A 198 28.95 10.34 -19.95
C VAL A 198 29.37 11.81 -19.88
N LEU A 199 30.13 12.19 -18.85
CA LEU A 199 30.64 13.56 -18.71
C LEU A 199 31.66 13.94 -19.79
N SER A 200 32.44 13.00 -20.33
CA SER A 200 33.36 13.29 -21.44
C SER A 200 32.62 13.56 -22.75
N ILE A 201 31.51 12.85 -22.99
CA ILE A 201 30.59 13.12 -24.11
C ILE A 201 30.00 14.54 -23.97
N GLY A 202 29.50 14.89 -22.79
CA GLY A 202 28.99 16.24 -22.51
C GLY A 202 30.01 17.34 -22.74
N LYS A 203 31.26 17.15 -22.29
CA LYS A 203 32.37 18.07 -22.58
C LYS A 203 32.62 18.22 -24.09
N THR A 204 32.59 17.11 -24.82
CA THR A 204 32.82 17.10 -26.28
C THR A 204 31.74 17.92 -27.00
N TYR A 205 30.47 17.70 -26.66
CA TYR A 205 29.36 18.49 -27.21
C TYR A 205 29.46 19.97 -26.86
N ASN A 206 29.80 20.30 -25.61
CA ASN A 206 29.92 21.68 -25.17
C ASN A 206 31.09 22.41 -25.86
N SER A 207 32.26 21.77 -25.98
CA SER A 207 33.39 22.34 -26.70
C SER A 207 33.10 22.52 -28.19
N ARG A 208 32.41 21.56 -28.83
CA ARG A 208 31.98 21.67 -30.23
C ARG A 208 31.04 22.87 -30.41
N LEU A 209 30.05 23.04 -29.54
CA LEU A 209 29.14 24.19 -29.56
C LEU A 209 29.85 25.52 -29.39
N GLN A 210 30.74 25.64 -28.40
CA GLN A 210 31.52 26.87 -28.19
C GLN A 210 32.36 27.22 -29.43
N ASN A 211 33.07 26.25 -29.99
CA ASN A 211 33.91 26.44 -31.16
C ASN A 211 33.07 26.84 -32.38
N SER A 212 31.96 26.13 -32.66
CA SER A 212 31.09 26.41 -33.80
C SER A 212 30.39 27.76 -33.71
N LEU A 213 30.00 28.21 -32.50
CA LEU A 213 29.42 29.54 -32.31
C LEU A 213 30.44 30.66 -32.51
N GLN A 214 31.66 30.47 -32.01
CA GLN A 214 32.77 31.41 -32.22
C GLN A 214 33.15 31.49 -33.71
N GLU A 215 33.28 30.34 -34.36
CA GLU A 215 33.58 30.23 -35.78
C GLU A 215 32.49 30.88 -36.64
N ALA A 216 31.21 30.62 -36.35
CA ALA A 216 30.08 31.26 -37.03
C ALA A 216 30.17 32.79 -37.00
N GLY A 217 30.46 33.38 -35.83
CA GLY A 217 30.61 34.83 -35.71
C GLY A 217 31.77 35.37 -36.55
N SER A 218 32.92 34.67 -36.55
CA SER A 218 34.07 35.04 -37.36
C SER A 218 33.82 34.95 -38.86
N LEU A 219 33.11 33.91 -39.31
CA LEU A 219 32.79 33.66 -40.71
C LEU A 219 31.77 34.66 -41.25
N VAL A 220 30.73 35.00 -40.48
CA VAL A 220 29.74 36.02 -40.87
C VAL A 220 30.38 37.39 -41.00
N ASN A 221 31.23 37.78 -40.06
CA ASN A 221 31.99 39.03 -40.15
C ASN A 221 32.89 39.06 -41.38
N SER A 222 33.54 37.93 -41.70
CA SER A 222 34.39 37.79 -42.88
C SER A 222 33.58 37.87 -44.17
N LEU A 223 32.40 37.24 -44.23
CA LEU A 223 31.47 37.33 -45.35
C LEU A 223 31.01 38.76 -45.59
N GLN A 224 30.61 39.48 -44.55
CA GLN A 224 30.18 40.89 -44.66
C GLN A 224 31.31 41.81 -45.17
N GLN A 225 32.57 41.54 -44.79
CA GLN A 225 33.71 42.30 -45.29
C GLN A 225 34.02 41.96 -46.76
N GLN A 226 34.07 40.67 -47.09
CA GLN A 226 34.34 40.18 -48.45
C GLN A 226 33.22 40.55 -49.44
N GLN A 227 31.98 40.65 -48.97
CA GLN A 227 30.83 41.05 -49.80
C GLN A 227 30.99 42.44 -50.42
N LYS A 228 31.77 43.32 -49.78
CA LYS A 228 32.10 44.66 -50.32
C LYS A 228 33.09 44.62 -51.48
N LEU A 229 33.75 43.48 -51.69
CA LEU A 229 34.83 43.28 -52.67
C LEU A 229 34.41 42.43 -53.88
N VAL A 230 33.19 41.91 -53.87
CA VAL A 230 32.63 41.07 -54.94
C VAL A 230 31.48 41.78 -55.64
N ASP A 231 31.18 41.39 -56.88
CA ASP A 231 29.99 41.88 -57.59
C ASP A 231 28.72 41.26 -56.95
N PRO A 232 27.85 42.07 -56.32
CA PRO A 232 26.67 41.57 -55.62
C PRO A 232 25.67 40.87 -56.55
N ASN A 233 25.68 41.18 -57.85
CA ASN A 233 24.73 40.62 -58.83
C ASN A 233 25.25 39.35 -59.52
N LYS A 234 26.50 38.95 -59.25
CA LYS A 234 27.06 37.71 -59.80
C LYS A 234 26.28 36.51 -59.26
N ILE A 235 25.87 35.63 -60.17
CA ILE A 235 25.05 34.45 -59.84
C ILE A 235 25.96 33.23 -59.63
N TYR A 236 25.71 32.49 -58.56
CA TYR A 236 26.30 31.21 -58.23
C TYR A 236 25.23 30.27 -57.68
N GLU A 237 25.09 29.06 -58.24
CA GLU A 237 24.06 28.09 -57.85
C GLU A 237 22.66 28.71 -57.70
N GLU A 238 22.21 29.43 -58.74
CA GLU A 238 20.90 30.09 -58.82
C GLU A 238 20.70 31.29 -57.88
N LYS A 239 21.72 31.69 -57.11
CA LYS A 239 21.64 32.82 -56.17
C LYS A 239 22.67 33.89 -56.47
N THR A 240 22.30 35.12 -56.20
CA THR A 240 23.26 36.23 -56.23
C THR A 240 24.21 36.13 -55.03
N LEU A 241 25.45 36.59 -55.19
CA LEU A 241 26.38 36.73 -54.06
C LEU A 241 25.80 37.64 -52.97
N LYS A 242 24.93 38.58 -53.33
CA LYS A 242 24.17 39.37 -52.35
C LYS A 242 23.29 38.49 -51.44
N GLU A 243 22.43 37.68 -52.05
CA GLU A 243 21.50 36.78 -51.35
C GLU A 243 22.23 35.76 -50.47
N ILE A 244 23.36 35.23 -50.92
CA ILE A 244 24.20 34.32 -50.11
C ILE A 244 24.62 35.01 -48.80
N GLY A 245 25.08 36.26 -48.87
CA GLY A 245 25.50 37.02 -47.69
C GLY A 245 24.34 37.36 -46.77
N GLU A 246 23.21 37.81 -47.34
CA GLU A 246 21.99 38.11 -46.58
C GLU A 246 21.43 36.86 -45.88
N ASN A 247 21.46 35.71 -46.54
CA ASN A 247 21.07 34.43 -45.97
C ASN A 247 21.98 34.04 -44.79
N ALA A 248 23.30 34.24 -44.91
CA ALA A 248 24.24 33.96 -43.83
C ALA A 248 24.05 34.87 -42.60
N VAL A 249 23.74 36.16 -42.82
CA VAL A 249 23.43 37.09 -41.73
C VAL A 249 22.10 36.71 -41.07
N SER A 250 21.06 36.48 -41.87
CA SER A 250 19.75 36.05 -41.39
C SER A 250 19.82 34.75 -40.58
N SER A 251 20.62 33.78 -41.01
CA SER A 251 20.84 32.53 -40.27
C SER A 251 21.64 32.72 -38.99
N TYR A 252 22.57 33.67 -38.96
CA TYR A 252 23.28 34.03 -37.74
C TYR A 252 22.39 34.69 -36.68
N ASP A 253 21.38 35.44 -37.11
CA ASP A 253 20.34 35.98 -36.24
C ASP A 253 19.42 34.87 -35.71
N LYS A 254 19.14 33.86 -36.52
CA LYS A 254 18.32 32.71 -36.09
C LYS A 254 18.99 31.86 -35.00
N ILE A 255 20.32 31.80 -34.95
CA ILE A 255 21.05 31.17 -33.83
C ILE A 255 21.23 32.10 -32.62
N ALA A 256 20.67 33.32 -32.62
CA ALA A 256 20.80 34.25 -31.49
C ALA A 256 20.26 33.66 -30.18
N LYS A 257 19.18 32.86 -30.23
CA LYS A 257 18.64 32.16 -29.04
C LYS A 257 19.67 31.18 -28.46
N LEU A 258 20.28 30.35 -29.30
CA LEU A 258 21.32 29.39 -28.89
C LEU A 258 22.56 30.13 -28.35
N ARG A 259 22.96 31.24 -28.98
CA ARG A 259 24.04 32.10 -28.48
C ARG A 259 23.72 32.72 -27.12
N ALA A 260 22.51 33.22 -26.93
CA ALA A 260 22.07 33.79 -25.66
C ALA A 260 22.04 32.73 -24.56
N ALA A 261 21.54 31.53 -24.87
CA ALA A 261 21.57 30.39 -23.95
C ALA A 261 23.00 29.98 -23.57
N GLN A 262 23.92 29.91 -24.54
CA GLN A 262 25.33 29.61 -24.31
C GLN A 262 26.06 30.72 -23.53
N ALA A 263 25.69 31.99 -23.74
CA ALA A 263 26.25 33.11 -22.99
C ALA A 263 25.76 33.11 -21.53
N ALA A 264 24.49 32.76 -21.31
CA ALA A 264 23.92 32.59 -19.97
C ALA A 264 24.49 31.36 -19.24
N ASN A 265 24.76 30.28 -19.98
CA ASN A 265 25.40 29.08 -19.47
C ASN A 265 26.55 28.59 -20.39
N PRO A 266 27.81 28.90 -20.06
CA PRO A 266 28.97 28.43 -20.83
C PRO A 266 29.12 26.90 -20.89
N ASN A 267 28.45 26.17 -20.01
CA ASN A 267 28.46 24.71 -19.95
C ASN A 267 27.12 24.09 -20.39
N LEU A 268 26.29 24.80 -21.15
CA LEU A 268 24.92 24.41 -21.51
C LEU A 268 24.72 22.91 -21.78
N LEU A 269 25.42 22.36 -22.78
CA LEU A 269 25.28 20.94 -23.14
C LEU A 269 25.90 20.00 -22.10
N MET A 270 26.97 20.44 -21.45
CA MET A 270 27.64 19.67 -20.40
C MET A 270 26.74 19.53 -19.15
N ASP A 271 26.08 20.61 -18.75
CA ASP A 271 25.19 20.63 -17.58
C ASP A 271 23.96 19.77 -17.81
N GLU A 272 23.37 19.81 -19.02
CA GLU A 272 22.26 18.92 -19.37
C GLU A 272 22.68 17.45 -19.29
N VAL A 273 23.85 17.10 -19.84
CA VAL A 273 24.39 15.74 -19.75
C VAL A 273 24.69 15.34 -18.30
N ALA A 274 25.23 16.26 -17.49
CA ALA A 274 25.52 16.00 -16.09
C ALA A 274 24.25 15.74 -15.27
N GLU A 275 23.19 16.53 -15.50
CA GLU A 275 21.89 16.32 -14.85
C GLU A 275 21.26 14.99 -15.25
N ILE A 276 21.28 14.62 -16.54
CA ILE A 276 20.80 13.31 -17.02
C ILE A 276 21.58 12.17 -16.34
N ALA A 277 22.91 12.28 -16.32
CA ALA A 277 23.77 11.27 -15.69
C ALA A 277 23.47 11.10 -14.20
N GLN A 278 23.25 12.22 -13.51
CA GLN A 278 22.91 12.24 -12.10
C GLN A 278 21.53 11.60 -11.85
N LEU A 279 20.51 11.97 -12.64
CA LEU A 279 19.16 11.38 -12.54
C LEU A 279 19.19 9.86 -12.76
N TYR A 280 19.88 9.40 -13.80
CA TYR A 280 20.03 7.96 -14.03
C TYR A 280 20.79 7.27 -12.92
N LYS A 281 21.86 7.87 -12.39
CA LYS A 281 22.60 7.31 -11.25
C LYS A 281 21.69 7.18 -10.03
N GLU A 282 20.87 8.18 -9.74
CA GLU A 282 19.89 8.12 -8.67
C GLU A 282 18.89 6.97 -8.90
N ILE A 283 18.29 6.88 -10.08
CA ILE A 283 17.30 5.84 -10.41
C ILE A 283 17.92 4.43 -10.34
N SER A 284 19.08 4.23 -10.96
CA SER A 284 19.75 2.94 -11.05
C SER A 284 20.26 2.43 -9.69
N SER A 285 20.76 3.34 -8.84
CA SER A 285 21.25 3.00 -7.50
C SER A 285 20.16 2.92 -6.43
N ALA A 286 18.95 3.43 -6.71
CA ALA A 286 17.85 3.37 -5.77
C ALA A 286 17.41 1.95 -5.46
N ASN A 287 17.10 1.72 -4.19
CA ASN A 287 16.56 0.46 -3.69
C ASN A 287 15.04 0.56 -3.63
N PHE A 288 14.35 -0.18 -4.50
CA PHE A 288 12.89 -0.21 -4.55
C PHE A 288 12.27 -1.23 -3.58
N LYS A 289 13.04 -1.61 -2.56
CA LYS A 289 12.61 -2.51 -1.48
C LYS A 289 12.73 -1.82 -0.15
N PHE A 290 11.61 -1.79 0.57
CA PHE A 290 11.57 -1.33 1.95
C PHE A 290 11.44 -2.56 2.86
N SER A 291 12.30 -2.67 3.87
CA SER A 291 12.24 -3.75 4.86
C SER A 291 12.12 -3.18 6.26
N TYR A 292 11.20 -3.72 7.04
CA TYR A 292 10.95 -3.31 8.42
C TYR A 292 10.84 -4.53 9.33
N ALA A 293 11.64 -4.54 10.40
CA ALA A 293 11.50 -5.53 11.46
C ALA A 293 10.44 -5.05 12.46
N VAL A 294 9.30 -5.75 12.51
CA VAL A 294 8.18 -5.37 13.36
C VAL A 294 8.58 -5.54 14.82
N LYS A 295 8.46 -4.47 15.60
CA LYS A 295 8.72 -4.49 17.04
C LYS A 295 7.75 -5.47 17.70
N GLN A 296 8.29 -6.41 18.46
CA GLN A 296 7.47 -7.37 19.20
C GLN A 296 6.79 -6.70 20.38
N GLU A 297 5.47 -6.71 20.36
CA GLU A 297 4.64 -6.49 21.54
C GLU A 297 3.83 -7.77 21.79
N GLU A 298 3.51 -8.04 23.06
CA GLU A 298 2.59 -9.14 23.36
C GLU A 298 1.21 -8.81 22.76
N ASP A 299 0.60 -9.82 22.13
CA ASP A 299 -0.74 -9.78 21.54
C ASP A 299 -0.95 -8.88 20.31
N ILE A 300 0.04 -8.70 19.44
CA ILE A 300 -0.18 -8.00 18.15
C ILE A 300 -1.18 -8.79 17.30
N SER A 301 -2.30 -8.15 16.93
CA SER A 301 -3.30 -8.69 16.00
C SER A 301 -3.00 -8.31 14.56
N ASP A 302 -2.61 -7.05 14.33
CA ASP A 302 -2.52 -6.45 13.00
C ASP A 302 -1.28 -5.55 12.85
N ILE A 303 -0.73 -5.52 11.65
CA ILE A 303 0.27 -4.52 11.21
C ILE A 303 -0.40 -3.58 10.22
N LYS A 304 -0.31 -2.28 10.45
CA LYS A 304 -0.69 -1.23 9.48
C LYS A 304 0.56 -0.68 8.81
N LEU A 305 0.57 -0.69 7.50
CA LEU A 305 1.49 0.04 6.65
C LEU A 305 0.77 1.29 6.14
N GLU A 306 1.40 2.45 6.31
CA GLU A 306 0.97 3.72 5.74
C GLU A 306 2.08 4.21 4.81
N LEU A 307 1.72 4.48 3.55
CA LEU A 307 2.61 5.04 2.55
C LEU A 307 2.14 6.46 2.25
N TYR A 308 2.99 7.43 2.57
CA TYR A 308 2.74 8.85 2.35
C TYR A 308 3.51 9.33 1.12
N PRO A 309 2.89 10.06 0.19
CA PRO A 309 3.60 10.66 -0.91
C PRO A 309 4.55 11.74 -0.39
N LYS A 310 5.75 11.85 -0.97
CA LYS A 310 6.67 12.95 -0.67
C LYS A 310 6.15 14.25 -1.26
N ILE A 311 6.48 15.37 -0.64
CA ILE A 311 6.07 16.71 -1.09
C ILE A 311 6.42 16.93 -2.57
N ASP A 312 7.59 16.47 -2.99
CA ASP A 312 8.09 16.61 -4.36
C ASP A 312 7.36 15.73 -5.40
N SER A 313 6.51 14.79 -4.96
CA SER A 313 5.75 13.89 -5.85
C SER A 313 4.46 14.51 -6.38
N GLY A 314 4.02 15.65 -5.85
CA GLY A 314 2.80 16.35 -6.28
C GLY A 314 1.47 15.69 -5.84
N SER A 315 1.51 14.50 -5.23
CA SER A 315 0.32 13.79 -4.72
C SER A 315 0.14 13.99 -3.21
N LYS A 316 -1.10 13.84 -2.72
CA LYS A 316 -1.46 13.88 -1.30
C LYS A 316 -2.06 12.57 -0.77
N ASP A 317 -2.29 11.60 -1.64
CA ASP A 317 -3.05 10.40 -1.28
C ASP A 317 -2.18 9.39 -0.53
N THR A 318 -2.62 9.04 0.67
CA THR A 318 -1.94 8.06 1.53
C THR A 318 -2.50 6.67 1.27
N VAL A 319 -1.63 5.70 0.97
CA VAL A 319 -2.04 4.30 0.84
C VAL A 319 -1.92 3.61 2.20
N VAL A 320 -2.98 2.95 2.63
CA VAL A 320 -3.02 2.24 3.91
C VAL A 320 -3.31 0.77 3.68
N GLN A 321 -2.44 -0.10 4.17
CA GLN A 321 -2.59 -1.56 4.08
C GLN A 321 -2.48 -2.22 5.45
N TYR A 322 -3.38 -3.16 5.74
CA TYR A 322 -3.37 -3.95 6.96
C TYR A 322 -2.93 -5.40 6.68
N PHE A 323 -2.17 -5.97 7.61
CA PHE A 323 -1.74 -7.36 7.60
C PHE A 323 -2.18 -8.04 8.89
N GLU A 324 -3.13 -8.95 8.79
CA GLU A 324 -3.63 -9.74 9.94
C GLU A 324 -2.60 -10.82 10.32
N LEU A 325 -2.16 -10.85 11.58
CA LEU A 325 -1.11 -11.73 12.08
C LEU A 325 -1.60 -12.97 12.83
N SER A 326 -2.84 -12.97 13.31
CA SER A 326 -3.39 -14.12 14.03
C SER A 326 -4.91 -14.19 13.93
N LYS A 327 -5.40 -15.36 13.52
CA LYS A 327 -6.83 -15.70 13.49
C LYS A 327 -7.29 -16.41 14.76
N LYS A 328 -6.53 -16.37 15.87
CA LYS A 328 -7.02 -16.90 17.14
C LYS A 328 -8.23 -16.07 17.54
N LYS A 329 -9.42 -16.66 17.32
CA LYS A 329 -10.70 -16.09 17.73
C LYS A 329 -10.63 -15.91 19.24
N ASN A 330 -10.30 -14.71 19.70
CA ASN A 330 -10.34 -14.39 21.12
C ASN A 330 -11.75 -14.71 21.62
N VAL A 331 -11.87 -15.71 22.50
CA VAL A 331 -13.11 -16.04 23.19
C VAL A 331 -13.35 -14.91 24.17
N ARG A 332 -14.41 -14.13 23.93
CA ARG A 332 -14.80 -13.06 24.83
C ARG A 332 -15.73 -13.65 25.89
N ILE A 333 -15.42 -13.39 27.16
CA ILE A 333 -16.24 -13.77 28.31
C ILE A 333 -16.93 -12.52 28.84
N ARG A 334 -18.25 -12.61 29.10
CA ARG A 334 -19.06 -11.51 29.64
C ARG A 334 -19.98 -11.99 30.74
N ASN A 335 -20.19 -11.16 31.75
CA ASN A 335 -21.20 -11.37 32.77
C ASN A 335 -22.43 -10.51 32.45
N SER A 336 -23.62 -11.06 32.64
CA SER A 336 -24.88 -10.34 32.45
C SER A 336 -25.87 -10.69 33.55
N VAL A 337 -26.87 -9.82 33.73
CA VAL A 337 -28.01 -10.06 34.62
C VAL A 337 -29.29 -9.73 33.87
N GLY A 338 -30.36 -10.47 34.11
CA GLY A 338 -31.66 -10.18 33.51
C GLY A 338 -32.74 -11.12 33.99
N VAL A 339 -33.71 -11.35 33.11
CA VAL A 339 -34.88 -12.18 33.40
C VAL A 339 -34.85 -13.40 32.49
N ALA A 340 -35.05 -14.57 33.09
CA ALA A 340 -35.25 -15.82 32.37
C ALA A 340 -36.63 -16.40 32.69
N PHE A 341 -37.18 -17.16 31.76
CA PHE A 341 -38.43 -17.90 31.92
C PHE A 341 -38.11 -19.37 31.71
N SER A 342 -38.22 -20.16 32.79
CA SER A 342 -37.99 -21.60 32.71
C SER A 342 -39.31 -22.37 32.63
N PHE A 343 -39.31 -23.43 31.85
CA PHE A 343 -40.41 -24.35 31.64
C PHE A 343 -40.01 -25.75 32.10
N PHE A 344 -40.78 -26.35 33.01
CA PHE A 344 -40.65 -27.74 33.42
C PHE A 344 -42.02 -28.40 33.36
N ASN A 345 -42.13 -29.52 32.65
CA ASN A 345 -43.41 -30.23 32.51
C ASN A 345 -43.98 -30.64 33.88
N GLU A 346 -43.08 -31.00 34.81
CA GLU A 346 -43.42 -31.44 36.16
C GLU A 346 -43.83 -30.30 37.10
N ASN A 347 -43.35 -29.06 36.90
CA ASN A 347 -43.76 -27.92 37.73
C ASN A 347 -45.06 -27.27 37.27
N ASN A 348 -45.50 -27.53 36.04
CA ASN A 348 -46.74 -26.98 35.48
C ASN A 348 -47.98 -27.79 35.90
N THR A 349 -47.80 -28.72 36.83
CA THR A 349 -48.85 -29.61 37.32
C THR A 349 -48.99 -29.48 38.83
N SER A 350 -50.21 -29.25 39.30
CA SER A 350 -50.61 -29.53 40.68
C SER A 350 -51.24 -30.92 40.74
N TYR A 351 -50.92 -31.68 41.78
CA TYR A 351 -51.57 -32.95 42.05
C TYR A 351 -52.46 -32.79 43.28
N PHE A 352 -53.70 -33.26 43.18
CA PHE A 352 -54.66 -33.25 44.29
C PHE A 352 -55.46 -34.55 44.30
N ILE A 353 -56.08 -34.85 45.44
CA ILE A 353 -56.88 -36.06 45.64
C ILE A 353 -58.35 -35.64 45.55
N GLY A 354 -59.08 -36.22 44.59
CA GLY A 354 -60.51 -36.00 44.46
C GLY A 354 -61.29 -36.60 45.63
N ALA A 355 -62.55 -36.18 45.82
CA ALA A 355 -63.43 -36.75 46.85
C ALA A 355 -63.70 -38.26 46.66
N ASP A 356 -63.40 -38.79 45.48
CA ASP A 356 -63.43 -40.20 45.09
C ASP A 356 -62.12 -40.96 45.36
N SER A 357 -61.17 -40.33 46.06
CA SER A 357 -59.81 -40.83 46.32
C SER A 357 -58.97 -41.07 45.06
N ILE A 358 -59.30 -40.41 43.95
CA ILE A 358 -58.55 -40.49 42.69
C ILE A 358 -57.55 -39.35 42.60
N ILE A 359 -56.31 -39.66 42.22
CA ILE A 359 -55.27 -38.65 41.96
C ILE A 359 -55.60 -37.91 40.68
N ARG A 360 -55.79 -36.60 40.78
CA ARG A 360 -56.10 -35.69 39.66
C ARG A 360 -54.99 -34.67 39.48
N ARG A 361 -54.91 -34.14 38.26
CA ARG A 361 -53.97 -33.08 37.86
C ARG A 361 -54.75 -31.78 37.64
N GLY A 362 -54.22 -30.67 38.16
CA GLY A 362 -54.65 -29.31 37.82
C GLY A 362 -53.49 -28.54 37.19
N ASP A 363 -53.80 -27.62 36.27
CA ASP A 363 -52.77 -26.84 35.59
C ASP A 363 -52.22 -25.71 36.49
N LYS A 364 -50.91 -25.50 36.41
CA LYS A 364 -50.21 -24.34 36.97
C LYS A 364 -49.71 -23.43 35.85
N ASP A 365 -49.09 -22.31 36.22
CA ASP A 365 -48.41 -21.42 35.28
C ASP A 365 -47.43 -22.20 34.39
N LEU A 366 -47.45 -21.89 33.09
CA LEU A 366 -46.66 -22.59 32.09
C LEU A 366 -45.15 -22.35 32.25
N PHE A 367 -44.77 -21.21 32.84
CA PHE A 367 -43.38 -20.80 33.00
C PHE A 367 -43.16 -20.16 34.37
N THR A 368 -41.94 -20.29 34.88
CA THR A 368 -41.51 -19.62 36.12
C THR A 368 -40.56 -18.48 35.77
N PRO A 369 -40.89 -17.22 36.10
CA PRO A 369 -39.97 -16.10 35.91
C PRO A 369 -38.83 -16.16 36.93
N LEU A 370 -37.61 -15.98 36.45
CA LEU A 370 -36.36 -16.05 37.21
C LEU A 370 -35.60 -14.73 37.08
N LEU A 371 -35.03 -14.26 38.19
CA LEU A 371 -33.91 -13.32 38.13
C LEU A 371 -32.64 -14.11 37.84
N SER A 372 -32.01 -13.88 36.70
CA SER A 372 -30.90 -14.70 36.20
C SER A 372 -29.59 -13.92 36.06
N THR A 373 -28.48 -14.64 36.22
CA THR A 373 -27.14 -14.15 35.91
C THR A 373 -26.40 -15.17 35.06
N PHE A 374 -25.67 -14.69 34.06
CA PHE A 374 -25.00 -15.54 33.07
C PHE A 374 -23.55 -15.12 32.84
N ILE A 375 -22.72 -16.13 32.57
CA ILE A 375 -21.42 -16.02 31.93
C ILE A 375 -21.61 -16.42 30.46
N HIS A 376 -21.49 -15.46 29.55
CA HIS A 376 -21.55 -15.67 28.11
C HIS A 376 -20.15 -15.81 27.53
N PHE A 377 -19.99 -16.71 26.56
CA PHE A 377 -18.76 -16.90 25.81
C PHE A 377 -19.06 -16.94 24.31
N TYR A 378 -18.38 -16.09 23.54
CA TYR A 378 -18.57 -16.01 22.09
C TYR A 378 -17.24 -15.76 21.37
N ALA A 379 -17.14 -16.25 20.13
CA ALA A 379 -16.02 -15.94 19.27
C ALA A 379 -16.08 -14.46 18.87
N GLY A 380 -14.95 -13.74 18.99
CA GLY A 380 -14.86 -12.29 18.77
C GLY A 380 -15.08 -11.82 17.32
N LYS A 381 -16.25 -12.07 16.73
CA LYS A 381 -16.69 -11.35 15.52
C LYS A 381 -17.08 -9.92 15.88
N VAL A 382 -16.68 -8.99 15.03
CA VAL A 382 -16.75 -7.54 15.31
C VAL A 382 -18.07 -6.92 14.81
N LYS A 383 -18.76 -7.53 13.83
CA LYS A 383 -20.00 -6.98 13.25
C LYS A 383 -21.19 -7.96 13.31
N GLY A 384 -22.37 -7.41 13.59
CA GLY A 384 -23.66 -8.11 13.56
C GLY A 384 -23.99 -8.92 14.82
N VAL A 385 -24.77 -9.99 14.64
CA VAL A 385 -25.22 -10.88 15.71
C VAL A 385 -24.06 -11.75 16.20
N LYS A 386 -23.79 -11.71 17.51
CA LYS A 386 -22.74 -12.52 18.13
C LYS A 386 -23.32 -13.81 18.68
N LEU A 387 -22.97 -14.93 18.06
CA LEU A 387 -23.40 -16.26 18.48
C LEU A 387 -22.37 -16.89 19.41
N GLY A 388 -22.85 -17.47 20.50
CA GLY A 388 -22.03 -18.11 21.51
C GLY A 388 -22.82 -19.03 22.43
N GLY A 389 -22.21 -19.41 23.54
CA GLY A 389 -22.87 -20.14 24.61
C GLY A 389 -22.98 -19.29 25.87
N ALA A 390 -23.81 -19.75 26.81
CA ALA A 390 -23.92 -19.17 28.13
C ALA A 390 -24.20 -20.23 29.18
N PHE A 391 -23.63 -20.01 30.35
CA PHE A 391 -23.90 -20.76 31.57
C PHE A 391 -24.29 -19.78 32.66
N GLY A 392 -25.35 -20.07 33.40
CA GLY A 392 -25.89 -19.16 34.40
C GLY A 392 -26.69 -19.85 35.47
N PHE A 393 -27.17 -19.04 36.40
CA PHE A 393 -28.10 -19.47 37.43
C PHE A 393 -29.24 -18.47 37.57
N GLY A 394 -30.41 -18.95 37.97
CA GLY A 394 -31.62 -18.14 38.14
C GLY A 394 -32.32 -18.42 39.45
N ILE A 395 -32.84 -17.37 40.09
CA ILE A 395 -33.64 -17.48 41.31
C ILE A 395 -35.10 -17.19 40.93
N PRO A 396 -36.04 -18.12 41.19
CA PRO A 396 -37.46 -17.90 40.96
C PRO A 396 -38.00 -16.68 41.69
N LEU A 397 -38.71 -15.82 40.95
CA LEU A 397 -39.40 -14.66 41.52
C LEU A 397 -40.72 -15.05 42.20
N GLN A 398 -41.27 -16.21 41.85
CA GLN A 398 -42.56 -16.72 42.30
C GLN A 398 -42.43 -18.20 42.69
N GLY A 399 -43.32 -18.65 43.59
CA GLY A 399 -43.34 -20.02 44.14
C GLY A 399 -42.93 -20.10 45.61
N GLU A 400 -43.39 -21.15 46.30
CA GLU A 400 -43.18 -21.37 47.74
C GLU A 400 -41.73 -21.74 48.10
N LYS A 401 -40.96 -22.23 47.12
CA LYS A 401 -39.54 -22.59 47.28
C LYS A 401 -38.71 -21.90 46.21
N LYS A 402 -37.79 -21.03 46.65
CA LYS A 402 -36.85 -20.28 45.80
C LYS A 402 -35.57 -21.07 45.57
N ASP A 403 -35.70 -22.32 45.12
CA ASP A 403 -34.56 -23.15 44.78
C ASP A 403 -33.86 -22.58 43.53
N VAL A 404 -32.52 -22.74 43.44
CA VAL A 404 -31.72 -22.19 42.34
C VAL A 404 -31.89 -23.05 41.08
N ASN A 405 -32.09 -22.38 39.93
CA ASN A 405 -32.10 -23.01 38.61
C ASN A 405 -30.72 -22.88 37.96
N PHE A 406 -30.18 -23.97 37.43
CA PHE A 406 -28.97 -23.97 36.59
C PHE A 406 -29.36 -23.83 35.12
N LEU A 407 -28.74 -22.92 34.39
CA LEU A 407 -29.12 -22.55 33.02
C LEU A 407 -27.94 -22.75 32.08
N LEU A 408 -28.11 -23.54 31.01
CA LEU A 408 -27.11 -23.75 29.98
C LEU A 408 -27.73 -23.59 28.60
N GLY A 409 -27.20 -22.67 27.79
CA GLY A 409 -27.84 -22.35 26.51
C GLY A 409 -26.94 -21.71 25.47
N LEU A 410 -27.52 -21.53 24.28
CA LEU A 410 -26.94 -20.75 23.19
C LEU A 410 -27.36 -19.29 23.36
N THR A 411 -26.45 -18.36 23.06
CA THR A 411 -26.69 -16.91 23.18
C THR A 411 -26.49 -16.21 21.84
N ALA A 412 -27.38 -15.27 21.55
CA ALA A 412 -27.24 -14.26 20.52
C ALA A 412 -27.15 -12.87 21.17
N GLY A 413 -26.03 -12.17 20.97
CA GLY A 413 -25.84 -10.78 21.40
C GLY A 413 -26.12 -9.80 20.27
N PHE A 414 -26.87 -8.74 20.58
CA PHE A 414 -27.30 -7.71 19.62
C PHE A 414 -26.82 -6.31 20.06
N GLY A 415 -26.43 -5.47 19.09
CA GLY A 415 -26.03 -4.07 19.30
C GLY A 415 -24.53 -3.85 19.59
N LYS A 416 -24.10 -2.58 19.50
CA LYS A 416 -22.72 -2.15 19.79
C LYS A 416 -22.43 -2.39 21.27
N ASN A 417 -21.40 -3.20 21.57
CA ASN A 417 -21.05 -3.68 22.92
C ASN A 417 -22.08 -4.63 23.59
N GLU A 418 -22.96 -5.25 22.80
CA GLU A 418 -23.98 -6.22 23.25
C GLU A 418 -24.81 -5.75 24.47
N PRO A 419 -25.54 -4.62 24.38
CA PRO A 419 -26.39 -4.18 25.47
C PRO A 419 -27.47 -5.21 25.83
N VAL A 420 -27.93 -6.00 24.85
CA VAL A 420 -28.99 -7.00 25.00
C VAL A 420 -28.50 -8.36 24.51
N LEU A 421 -28.69 -9.37 25.35
CA LEU A 421 -28.30 -10.76 25.10
C LEU A 421 -29.55 -11.64 25.20
N PHE A 422 -29.81 -12.42 24.16
CA PHE A 422 -30.88 -13.41 24.14
C PHE A 422 -30.30 -14.80 24.30
N THR A 423 -30.79 -15.57 25.27
CA THR A 423 -30.29 -16.93 25.55
C THR A 423 -31.45 -17.91 25.57
N ILE A 424 -31.26 -19.05 24.91
CA ILE A 424 -32.22 -20.17 24.94
C ILE A 424 -31.46 -21.47 25.25
N GLY A 425 -32.06 -22.35 26.05
CA GLY A 425 -31.39 -23.61 26.37
C GLY A 425 -32.11 -24.48 27.38
N ALA A 426 -31.33 -25.32 28.05
CA ALA A 426 -31.79 -26.25 29.07
C ALA A 426 -31.68 -25.64 30.46
N ALA A 427 -32.70 -25.88 31.28
CA ALA A 427 -32.73 -25.50 32.69
C ALA A 427 -32.74 -26.75 33.56
N GLY A 428 -31.92 -26.79 34.60
CA GLY A 428 -31.95 -27.82 35.64
C GLY A 428 -32.42 -27.22 36.95
N ALA A 429 -33.47 -27.78 37.55
CA ALA A 429 -34.01 -27.28 38.81
C ALA A 429 -34.63 -28.41 39.64
N LYS A 430 -34.96 -28.11 40.88
CA LYS A 430 -35.75 -29.00 41.71
C LYS A 430 -37.22 -28.93 41.26
N VAL A 431 -37.79 -30.08 40.96
CA VAL A 431 -39.19 -30.23 40.54
C VAL A 431 -39.90 -31.24 41.44
N ASN A 432 -41.21 -31.07 41.60
CA ASN A 432 -42.02 -32.02 42.37
C ASN A 432 -42.60 -33.07 41.41
N LYS A 433 -42.31 -34.34 41.67
CA LYS A 433 -42.83 -35.47 40.87
C LYS A 433 -43.68 -36.38 41.73
N LEU A 434 -44.67 -37.03 41.13
CA LEU A 434 -45.37 -38.12 41.79
C LEU A 434 -44.36 -39.20 42.20
N THR A 435 -44.50 -39.70 43.42
CA THR A 435 -43.63 -40.76 43.97
C THR A 435 -44.40 -42.05 44.19
N ASN A 436 -43.69 -43.09 44.61
CA ASN A 436 -44.28 -44.38 45.00
C ASN A 436 -45.05 -45.10 43.88
N GLY A 437 -44.71 -44.83 42.62
CA GLY A 437 -45.33 -45.47 41.46
C GLY A 437 -46.72 -44.95 41.09
N TYR A 438 -47.20 -43.89 41.75
CA TYR A 438 -48.50 -43.30 41.44
C TYR A 438 -48.50 -42.58 40.10
N ASN A 439 -49.57 -42.79 39.34
CA ASN A 439 -49.93 -42.07 38.12
C ASN A 439 -51.22 -41.28 38.33
N VAL A 440 -51.43 -40.29 37.46
CA VAL A 440 -52.73 -39.58 37.41
C VAL A 440 -53.81 -40.59 37.01
N GLY A 441 -54.92 -40.62 37.77
CA GLY A 441 -55.99 -41.59 37.61
C GLY A 441 -55.95 -42.78 38.58
N ASP A 442 -54.84 -42.96 39.31
CA ASP A 442 -54.74 -44.02 40.31
C ASP A 442 -55.59 -43.68 41.55
N LYS A 443 -56.17 -44.73 42.17
CA LYS A 443 -56.77 -44.63 43.51
C LYS A 443 -55.68 -44.65 44.57
N THR A 444 -55.81 -43.79 45.58
CA THR A 444 -54.84 -43.72 46.69
C THR A 444 -55.55 -43.77 48.04
N ASN A 445 -54.88 -44.36 49.03
CA ASN A 445 -55.30 -44.33 50.43
C ASN A 445 -54.69 -43.14 51.20
N LEU A 446 -53.90 -42.31 50.52
CA LEU A 446 -53.32 -41.11 51.11
C LEU A 446 -54.41 -40.04 51.28
N THR A 447 -54.44 -39.40 52.44
CA THR A 447 -55.35 -38.27 52.73
C THR A 447 -54.66 -36.91 52.58
N ASP A 448 -53.33 -36.90 52.50
CA ASP A 448 -52.52 -35.70 52.41
C ASP A 448 -51.85 -35.62 51.02
N PRO A 449 -52.25 -34.66 50.17
CA PRO A 449 -51.67 -34.46 48.84
C PRO A 449 -50.17 -34.20 48.84
N THR A 450 -49.60 -33.68 49.93
CA THR A 450 -48.15 -33.38 50.01
C THR A 450 -47.30 -34.66 50.02
N LYS A 451 -47.89 -35.80 50.42
CA LYS A 451 -47.24 -37.12 50.41
C LYS A 451 -47.26 -37.81 49.05
N LEU A 452 -48.00 -37.26 48.08
CA LEU A 452 -48.04 -37.77 46.71
C LEU A 452 -46.80 -37.38 45.90
N THR A 453 -46.13 -36.29 46.30
CA THR A 453 -45.02 -35.75 45.54
C THR A 453 -43.73 -35.75 46.36
N ALA A 454 -42.61 -36.05 45.73
CA ALA A 454 -41.30 -35.75 46.27
C ALA A 454 -40.50 -34.85 45.34
N SER A 455 -39.56 -34.15 45.94
CA SER A 455 -38.74 -33.14 45.28
C SER A 455 -37.45 -33.78 44.76
N GLY A 456 -37.24 -33.71 43.45
CA GLY A 456 -36.05 -34.25 42.78
C GLY A 456 -35.57 -33.31 41.66
N TYR A 457 -34.39 -33.56 41.08
CA TYR A 457 -33.90 -32.73 39.98
C TYR A 457 -34.57 -33.11 38.65
N GLY A 458 -35.05 -32.11 37.93
CA GLY A 458 -35.62 -32.22 36.59
C GLY A 458 -34.88 -31.32 35.60
N ILE A 459 -35.00 -31.66 34.31
CA ILE A 459 -34.47 -30.89 33.19
C ILE A 459 -35.65 -30.33 32.39
N GLY A 460 -35.61 -29.04 32.12
CA GLY A 460 -36.60 -28.29 31.37
C GLY A 460 -35.94 -27.38 30.33
N GLY A 461 -36.73 -26.50 29.74
CA GLY A 461 -36.27 -25.46 28.82
C GLY A 461 -36.23 -24.09 29.46
N PHE A 462 -35.48 -23.14 28.90
CA PHE A 462 -35.61 -21.73 29.24
C PHE A 462 -35.35 -20.80 28.05
N VAL A 463 -35.87 -19.59 28.19
CA VAL A 463 -35.57 -18.42 27.35
C VAL A 463 -35.22 -17.26 28.28
N SER A 464 -34.23 -16.44 27.92
CA SER A 464 -33.74 -15.34 28.74
C SER A 464 -33.42 -14.11 27.90
N VAL A 465 -33.67 -12.94 28.49
CA VAL A 465 -33.18 -11.65 28.01
C VAL A 465 -32.35 -11.03 29.12
N THR A 466 -31.08 -10.76 28.84
CA THR A 466 -30.15 -10.19 29.81
C THR A 466 -29.42 -8.96 29.29
N PHE A 467 -28.95 -8.14 30.23
CA PHE A 467 -28.23 -6.92 29.95
C PHE A 467 -26.82 -7.00 30.53
N ASN A 468 -25.87 -6.45 29.78
CA ASN A 468 -24.48 -6.40 30.21
C ASN A 468 -24.30 -5.34 31.31
N LEU A 469 -23.89 -5.77 32.51
CA LEU A 469 -23.69 -4.91 33.69
C LEU A 469 -22.66 -3.79 33.45
N SER A 470 -21.66 -4.04 32.59
CA SER A 470 -20.61 -3.04 32.31
C SER A 470 -21.09 -1.79 31.56
N ASN A 471 -22.29 -1.83 30.96
CA ASN A 471 -22.88 -0.70 30.21
C ASN A 471 -24.03 0.00 30.95
N LEU A 472 -24.40 -0.44 32.16
CA LEU A 472 -25.56 0.09 32.88
C LEU A 472 -25.29 1.43 33.61
N GLY A 473 -24.11 2.04 33.48
CA GLY A 473 -23.84 3.40 33.95
C GLY A 473 -23.86 3.62 35.46
N ILE A 474 -24.18 2.61 36.27
CA ILE A 474 -24.14 2.68 37.73
C ILE A 474 -22.69 2.52 38.18
N GLY A 475 -21.93 3.60 38.18
CA GLY A 475 -20.56 3.61 38.71
C GLY A 475 -19.54 4.53 38.01
N LYS A 476 -19.95 5.47 37.16
CA LYS A 476 -19.10 6.64 36.86
C LYS A 476 -19.57 7.81 37.74
N LYS A 477 -19.06 7.84 38.97
CA LYS A 477 -18.83 9.08 39.70
C LYS A 477 -17.33 9.26 39.81
#